data_AF-A0A7S3Y519-F1
#
_entry.id   AF-A0A7S3Y519-F1
#
_cell.length_a   1.000
_cell.length_b   1.000
_cell.length_c   1.000
_cell.angle_alpha   90.00
_cell.angle_beta   90.00
_cell.angle_gamma   90.00
#
_symmetry.space_group_name_H-M   'P 1'
#
loop_
_entity.id
_entity.type
_entity.pdbx_description
1 polymer ?
#
loop_
_entity_poly.entity_id
_entity_poly.type
_entity_poly.pdbx_seq_one_letter_code
_entity_poly.pdbx_strand_id
1 'polypeptide(L)'
;MYNGIGLATVRGSSTNGYVQRNLSHVRTQQVRNQVAQNKGGLQDWDAPKQKQANKAILEHQQKRQIEAKVFELQVQLEDEGLNEEEIDKKCQALRKKLNSSAKPQQIHEGGTHARAALKEEEDRRLRAAFGIREDFVAGAAFDPELQAQMQAKRQAEREAREKEREEERRRV
;
A
#
# COMPACT_ATOMS: atom_id res chain seq x y z
N MET A 1 -46.64 30.03 20.79
CA MET A 1 -45.37 30.18 20.04
C MET A 1 -44.21 29.71 20.92
N TYR A 2 -43.36 28.82 20.42
CA TYR A 2 -42.19 28.30 21.16
C TYR A 2 -40.95 28.45 20.29
N ASN A 3 -39.87 29.00 20.83
CA ASN A 3 -38.63 29.33 20.09
C ASN A 3 -38.87 30.15 18.80
N GLY A 4 -39.87 31.03 18.80
CA GLY A 4 -40.21 31.83 17.62
C GLY A 4 -40.84 31.05 16.45
N ILE A 5 -41.25 29.80 16.68
CA ILE A 5 -41.83 28.91 15.65
C ILE A 5 -43.26 28.52 16.05
N GLY A 6 -44.14 28.41 15.06
CA GLY A 6 -45.54 28.00 15.23
C GLY A 6 -46.53 29.16 15.42
N LEU A 7 -47.77 28.82 15.78
CA LEU A 7 -48.85 29.79 15.96
C LEU A 7 -48.76 30.48 17.34
N ALA A 8 -49.21 31.74 17.39
CA ALA A 8 -49.38 32.49 18.64
C ALA A 8 -50.53 31.91 19.48
N THR A 9 -51.66 31.63 18.84
CA THR A 9 -52.81 30.92 19.40
C THR A 9 -53.36 29.93 18.38
N VAL A 10 -53.93 28.83 18.87
CA VAL A 10 -54.59 27.81 18.02
C VAL A 10 -55.99 28.29 17.60
N ARG A 11 -56.62 29.18 18.37
CA ARG A 11 -57.95 29.74 18.11
C ARG A 11 -57.95 30.54 16.80
N GLY A 12 -58.91 30.24 15.92
CA GLY A 12 -59.03 30.89 14.60
C GLY A 12 -58.15 30.30 13.50
N SER A 13 -57.24 29.36 13.82
CA SER A 13 -56.43 28.66 12.83
C SER A 13 -57.10 27.43 12.22
N SER A 14 -58.23 26.99 12.79
CA SER A 14 -58.98 25.78 12.39
C SER A 14 -58.13 24.49 12.35
N THR A 15 -57.02 24.46 13.09
CA THR A 15 -56.15 23.27 13.25
C THR A 15 -55.91 23.00 14.74
N ASN A 16 -55.27 21.88 15.07
CA ASN A 16 -54.88 21.55 16.44
C ASN A 16 -53.61 22.29 16.93
N GLY A 17 -52.97 23.09 16.06
CA GLY A 17 -51.75 23.84 16.40
C GLY A 17 -50.49 22.97 16.56
N TYR A 18 -50.50 21.73 16.08
CA TYR A 18 -49.36 20.83 16.17
C TYR A 18 -48.27 21.21 15.16
N VAL A 19 -47.04 21.43 15.65
CA VAL A 19 -45.90 21.88 14.84
C VAL A 19 -44.81 20.80 14.84
N GLN A 20 -44.44 20.32 13.66
CA GLN A 20 -43.33 19.37 13.47
C GLN A 20 -42.08 20.08 12.95
N ARG A 21 -40.91 19.54 13.31
CA ARG A 21 -39.65 19.94 12.69
C ARG A 21 -39.57 19.44 11.25
N ASN A 22 -39.05 20.25 10.34
CA ASN A 22 -38.75 19.80 8.98
C ASN A 22 -37.50 18.88 9.00
N LEU A 23 -37.67 17.61 8.60
CA LEU A 23 -36.58 16.63 8.53
C LEU A 23 -35.61 16.90 7.36
N SER A 24 -36.10 17.52 6.29
CA SER A 24 -35.34 17.84 5.08
C SER A 24 -34.65 19.20 5.15
N HIS A 25 -34.83 19.96 6.23
CA HIS A 25 -34.18 21.26 6.40
C HIS A 25 -32.69 21.06 6.70
N VAL A 26 -31.85 21.40 5.71
CA VAL A 26 -30.40 21.32 5.84
C VAL A 26 -29.89 22.51 6.63
N ARG A 27 -29.20 22.24 7.76
CA ARG A 27 -28.61 23.29 8.58
C ARG A 27 -27.42 23.91 7.84
N THR A 28 -27.41 25.24 7.71
CA THR A 28 -26.33 26.00 7.04
C THR A 28 -24.93 25.69 7.60
N GLN A 29 -24.83 25.39 8.90
CA GLN A 29 -23.56 24.99 9.53
C GLN A 29 -23.05 23.61 9.05
N GLN A 30 -23.95 22.66 8.78
CA GLN A 30 -23.56 21.34 8.25
C GLN A 30 -23.06 21.47 6.80
N VAL A 31 -23.69 22.31 5.99
CA VAL A 31 -23.22 22.62 4.63
C VAL A 31 -21.86 23.29 4.66
N ARG A 32 -21.65 24.28 5.54
CA ARG A 32 -20.36 24.98 5.64
C ARG A 32 -19.23 24.05 6.06
N ASN A 33 -19.48 23.12 6.98
CA ASN A 33 -18.48 22.14 7.40
C ASN A 33 -18.22 21.08 6.33
N GLN A 34 -19.25 20.59 5.63
CA GLN A 34 -19.06 19.69 4.47
C GLN A 34 -18.30 20.37 3.34
N VAL A 35 -18.65 21.61 3.00
CA VAL A 35 -17.93 22.39 1.98
C VAL A 35 -16.50 22.69 2.42
N ALA A 36 -16.24 22.98 3.70
CA ALA A 36 -14.90 23.17 4.21
C ALA A 36 -14.04 21.89 4.19
N GLN A 37 -14.64 20.73 4.46
CA GLN A 37 -13.95 19.44 4.31
C GLN A 37 -13.75 19.03 2.85
N ASN A 38 -14.68 19.39 1.97
CA ASN A 38 -14.58 19.19 0.51
C ASN A 38 -13.79 20.31 -0.21
N LYS A 39 -13.24 21.27 0.53
CA LYS A 39 -12.44 22.39 -0.01
C LYS A 39 -10.96 22.03 -0.21
N GLY A 40 -10.51 20.85 0.26
CA GLY A 40 -9.33 20.22 -0.32
C GLY A 40 -9.69 19.88 -1.75
N GLY A 41 -9.18 20.65 -2.71
CA GLY A 41 -9.53 20.50 -4.11
C GLY A 41 -9.27 19.08 -4.60
N LEU A 42 -9.76 18.74 -5.79
CA LEU A 42 -9.45 17.46 -6.44
C LEU A 42 -7.93 17.15 -6.50
N GLN A 43 -7.11 18.21 -6.40
CA GLN A 43 -5.65 18.19 -6.34
C GLN A 43 -5.06 17.55 -5.08
N ASP A 44 -5.75 17.57 -3.93
CA ASP A 44 -5.22 17.03 -2.66
C ASP A 44 -5.73 15.61 -2.35
N TRP A 45 -6.51 15.01 -3.25
CA TRP A 45 -6.87 13.59 -3.16
C TRP A 45 -5.72 12.71 -3.64
N ASP A 46 -4.57 12.84 -2.97
CA ASP A 46 -3.47 11.90 -3.11
C ASP A 46 -4.02 10.51 -2.76
N ALA A 47 -3.95 9.58 -3.72
CA ALA A 47 -4.31 8.19 -3.47
C ALA A 47 -3.51 7.72 -2.24
N PRO A 48 -4.14 6.99 -1.30
CA PRO A 48 -3.46 6.56 -0.09
C PRO A 48 -2.19 5.79 -0.47
N LYS A 49 -1.03 6.33 -0.10
CA LYS A 49 0.27 5.76 -0.44
C LYS A 49 0.38 4.37 0.19
N GLN A 50 0.59 3.36 -0.64
CA GLN A 50 0.82 2.00 -0.17
C GLN A 50 2.12 1.99 0.64
N LYS A 51 2.06 1.49 1.89
CA LYS A 51 3.23 1.42 2.76
C LYS A 51 4.14 0.29 2.29
N GLN A 52 5.30 0.64 1.75
CA GLN A 52 6.30 -0.33 1.30
C GLN A 52 6.91 -1.11 2.47
N ALA A 53 7.38 -2.32 2.19
CA ALA A 53 8.09 -3.13 3.17
C ALA A 53 9.49 -2.54 3.45
N ASN A 54 9.90 -2.53 4.71
CA ASN A 54 11.24 -2.10 5.09
C ASN A 54 12.19 -3.32 5.07
N LYS A 55 13.19 -3.29 4.18
CA LYS A 55 14.18 -4.36 4.02
C LYS A 55 14.92 -4.69 5.32
N ALA A 56 15.29 -3.68 6.11
CA ALA A 56 16.00 -3.90 7.38
C ALA A 56 15.16 -4.71 8.38
N ILE A 57 13.83 -4.52 8.38
CA ILE A 57 12.93 -5.27 9.25
C ILE A 57 12.80 -6.72 8.77
N LEU A 58 12.72 -6.93 7.46
CA LEU A 58 12.65 -8.28 6.87
C LEU A 58 13.94 -9.06 7.16
N GLU A 59 15.10 -8.45 6.94
CA GLU A 59 16.40 -9.07 7.25
C GLU A 59 16.55 -9.39 8.74
N HIS A 60 16.11 -8.49 9.62
CA HIS A 60 16.13 -8.73 11.05
C HIS A 60 15.22 -9.89 11.46
N GLN A 61 14.03 -9.99 10.86
CA GLN A 61 13.13 -11.13 11.09
C GLN A 61 13.74 -12.45 10.62
N GLN A 62 14.38 -12.47 9.45
CA GLN A 62 15.09 -13.64 8.95
C GLN A 62 16.21 -14.08 9.90
N LYS A 63 17.07 -13.16 10.34
CA LYS A 63 18.12 -13.46 11.32
C LYS A 63 17.55 -14.01 12.62
N ARG A 64 16.49 -13.37 13.15
CA ARG A 64 15.80 -13.83 14.36
C ARG A 64 15.26 -15.25 14.21
N GLN A 65 14.67 -15.60 13.06
CA GLN A 65 14.17 -16.96 12.81
C GLN A 65 15.29 -18.01 12.81
N ILE A 66 16.45 -17.67 12.25
CA ILE A 66 17.61 -18.56 12.25
C ILE A 66 18.08 -18.79 13.69
N GLU A 67 18.25 -17.72 14.45
CA GLU A 67 18.68 -17.79 15.85
C GLU A 67 17.68 -18.53 16.74
N ALA A 68 16.37 -18.34 16.53
CA ALA A 68 15.34 -19.09 17.23
C ALA A 68 15.45 -20.60 17.00
N LYS A 69 15.66 -21.04 15.75
CA LYS A 69 15.85 -22.47 15.42
C LYS A 69 17.14 -23.04 15.98
N VAL A 70 18.21 -22.24 16.02
CA VAL A 70 19.49 -22.66 16.64
C VAL A 70 19.30 -22.80 18.14
N PHE A 71 18.58 -21.89 18.77
CA PHE A 71 18.27 -21.97 20.20
C PHE A 71 17.37 -23.17 20.54
N GLU A 72 16.35 -23.46 19.73
CA GLU A 72 15.53 -24.66 19.88
C GLU A 72 16.38 -25.94 19.84
N LEU A 73 17.33 -26.04 18.89
CA LEU A 73 18.25 -27.18 18.80
C LEU A 73 19.16 -27.25 20.03
N GLN A 74 19.67 -26.11 20.50
CA GLN A 74 20.53 -26.07 21.69
C GLN A 74 19.81 -26.66 22.90
N VAL A 75 18.58 -26.20 23.18
CA VAL A 75 17.77 -26.69 24.30
C VAL A 75 17.53 -28.20 24.19
N GLN A 76 17.23 -28.70 22.98
CA GLN A 76 17.04 -30.14 22.75
C GLN A 76 18.30 -30.96 23.06
N LEU A 77 19.48 -30.48 22.64
CA LEU A 77 20.74 -31.20 22.87
C LEU A 77 21.20 -31.12 24.34
N GLU A 78 20.85 -30.03 25.04
CA GLU A 78 21.05 -29.89 26.49
C GLU A 78 20.17 -30.86 27.26
N ASP A 79 18.88 -31.00 26.89
CA ASP A 79 17.95 -31.98 27.48
C ASP A 79 18.40 -33.43 27.23
N GLU A 80 19.03 -33.69 26.09
CA GLU A 80 19.64 -34.99 25.74
C GLU A 80 20.96 -35.26 26.51
N GLY A 81 21.52 -34.27 27.22
CA GLY A 81 22.73 -34.43 28.04
C GLY A 81 24.03 -34.51 27.26
N LEU A 82 24.09 -33.91 26.05
CA LEU A 82 25.33 -33.86 25.26
C LEU A 82 26.35 -32.90 25.87
N ASN A 83 27.63 -33.10 25.51
CA ASN A 83 28.72 -32.24 25.94
C ASN A 83 28.67 -30.88 25.25
N GLU A 84 29.05 -29.81 25.95
CA GLU A 84 28.95 -28.42 25.48
C GLU A 84 29.67 -28.20 24.13
N GLU A 85 30.86 -28.79 23.95
CA GLU A 85 31.61 -28.68 22.69
C GLU A 85 30.90 -29.31 21.48
N GLU A 86 30.13 -30.37 21.70
CA GLU A 86 29.37 -31.05 20.65
C GLU A 86 28.11 -30.27 20.29
N ILE A 87 27.46 -29.67 21.30
CA ILE A 87 26.33 -28.77 21.14
C ILE A 87 26.75 -27.59 20.26
N ASP A 88 27.86 -26.93 20.57
CA ASP A 88 28.38 -25.79 19.81
C ASP A 88 28.68 -26.15 18.34
N LYS A 89 29.32 -27.30 18.10
CA LYS A 89 29.61 -27.76 16.73
C LYS A 89 28.31 -27.98 15.94
N LYS A 90 27.30 -28.61 16.54
CA LYS A 90 25.99 -28.84 15.91
C LYS A 90 25.24 -27.53 15.65
N CYS A 91 25.22 -26.61 16.62
CA CYS A 91 24.61 -25.30 16.51
C CYS A 91 25.27 -24.45 15.41
N GLN A 92 26.60 -24.43 15.32
CA GLN A 92 27.33 -23.73 14.26
C GLN A 92 27.07 -24.33 12.87
N ALA A 93 27.02 -25.67 12.78
CA ALA A 93 26.68 -26.35 11.53
C ALA A 93 25.25 -26.00 11.08
N LEU A 94 24.29 -25.97 12.01
CA LEU A 94 22.92 -25.57 11.73
C LEU A 94 22.85 -24.10 11.29
N ARG A 95 23.53 -23.18 11.99
CA ARG A 95 23.57 -21.75 11.63
C ARG A 95 24.12 -21.55 10.20
N LYS A 96 25.21 -22.24 9.83
CA LYS A 96 25.77 -22.20 8.47
C LYS A 96 24.79 -22.75 7.43
N LYS A 97 24.13 -23.88 7.73
CA LYS A 97 23.13 -24.50 6.85
C LYS A 97 21.92 -23.60 6.63
N LEU A 98 21.40 -22.97 7.68
CA LEU A 98 20.24 -22.08 7.59
C LEU A 98 20.59 -20.78 6.86
N ASN A 99 21.77 -20.20 7.08
CA ASN A 99 22.22 -19.03 6.34
C ASN A 99 22.43 -19.32 4.83
N SER A 100 22.90 -20.51 4.46
CA SER A 100 23.08 -20.87 3.03
C SER A 100 21.79 -21.31 2.35
N SER A 101 20.88 -21.94 3.09
CA SER A 101 19.59 -22.42 2.59
C SER A 101 18.45 -21.40 2.75
N ALA A 102 18.73 -20.22 3.31
CA ALA A 102 17.81 -19.10 3.39
C ALA A 102 17.48 -18.58 1.98
N LYS A 103 16.66 -19.35 1.27
CA LYS A 103 15.69 -18.79 0.35
C LYS A 103 14.88 -17.77 1.16
N PRO A 104 14.30 -16.73 0.54
CA PRO A 104 13.28 -15.90 1.17
C PRO A 104 12.02 -16.75 1.42
N GLN A 105 12.14 -17.74 2.31
CA GLN A 105 11.13 -18.70 2.69
C GLN A 105 10.28 -18.03 3.74
N GLN A 106 9.01 -17.83 3.39
CA GLN A 106 7.89 -17.63 4.31
C GLN A 106 8.25 -16.74 5.50
N ILE A 107 8.58 -15.48 5.20
CA ILE A 107 8.59 -14.43 6.21
C ILE A 107 7.21 -14.51 6.87
N HIS A 108 7.18 -14.79 8.18
CA HIS A 108 5.97 -15.19 8.89
C HIS A 108 4.72 -14.45 8.40
N GLU A 109 3.68 -15.21 8.06
CA GLU A 109 2.39 -14.75 7.55
C GLU A 109 1.68 -13.70 8.46
N GLY A 110 2.23 -13.42 9.64
CA GLY A 110 1.75 -12.41 10.60
C GLY A 110 2.39 -11.01 10.51
N GLY A 111 3.55 -10.84 9.86
CA GLY A 111 4.26 -9.56 9.87
C GLY A 111 3.68 -8.53 8.90
N THR A 112 3.45 -7.29 9.36
CA THR A 112 2.94 -6.19 8.49
C THR A 112 3.85 -5.93 7.28
N HIS A 113 5.16 -5.91 7.47
CA HIS A 113 6.12 -5.70 6.38
C HIS A 113 6.26 -6.92 5.47
N ALA A 114 6.13 -8.14 6.01
CA ALA A 114 6.12 -9.37 5.24
C ALA A 114 4.92 -9.40 4.28
N ARG A 115 3.73 -9.06 4.80
CA ARG A 115 2.50 -8.91 4.01
C ARG A 115 2.64 -7.82 2.96
N ALA A 116 3.25 -6.68 3.30
CA ALA A 116 3.50 -5.61 2.33
C ALA A 116 4.41 -6.05 1.19
N ALA A 117 5.49 -6.80 1.47
CA ALA A 117 6.38 -7.33 0.45
C ALA A 117 5.67 -8.34 -0.47
N LEU A 118 4.91 -9.28 0.11
CA LEU A 118 4.10 -10.23 -0.67
C LEU A 118 3.07 -9.50 -1.53
N LYS A 119 2.40 -8.50 -0.97
CA LYS A 119 1.40 -7.72 -1.68
C LYS A 119 2.01 -6.94 -2.85
N GLU A 120 3.21 -6.40 -2.67
CA GLU A 120 3.95 -5.72 -3.73
C GLU A 120 4.31 -6.66 -4.89
N GLU A 121 4.73 -7.90 -4.58
CA GLU A 121 4.98 -8.93 -5.60
C GLU A 121 3.70 -9.37 -6.32
N GLU A 122 2.61 -9.57 -5.57
CA GLU A 122 1.29 -9.88 -6.13
C GLU A 122 0.79 -8.78 -7.06
N ASP A 123 0.88 -7.52 -6.60
CA ASP A 123 0.47 -6.36 -7.38
C ASP A 123 1.35 -6.18 -8.62
N ARG A 124 2.65 -6.47 -8.53
CA ARG A 124 3.56 -6.50 -9.70
C ARG A 124 3.14 -7.57 -10.70
N ARG A 125 2.81 -8.77 -10.23
CA ARG A 125 2.34 -9.87 -11.08
C ARG A 125 1.01 -9.54 -11.75
N LEU A 126 0.07 -8.95 -11.00
CA LEU A 126 -1.21 -8.50 -11.55
C LEU A 126 -1.02 -7.40 -12.59
N ARG A 127 -0.18 -6.40 -12.31
CA ARG A 127 0.15 -5.33 -13.29
C ARG A 127 0.68 -5.91 -14.60
N ALA A 128 1.62 -6.84 -14.51
CA ALA A 128 2.15 -7.52 -15.68
C ALA A 128 1.07 -8.31 -16.44
N ALA A 129 0.20 -9.02 -15.73
CA ALA A 129 -0.91 -9.77 -16.33
C ALA A 129 -1.93 -8.86 -17.04
N PHE A 130 -2.20 -7.67 -16.50
CA PHE A 130 -3.05 -6.65 -17.14
C PHE A 130 -2.33 -5.84 -18.23
N GLY A 131 -1.04 -6.09 -18.49
CA GLY A 131 -0.26 -5.32 -19.46
C GLY A 131 -0.01 -3.87 -19.05
N ILE A 132 -0.12 -3.56 -17.75
CA ILE A 132 0.19 -2.25 -17.19
C ILE A 132 1.71 -2.13 -17.10
N ARG A 133 2.25 -1.10 -17.73
CA ARG A 133 3.70 -0.85 -17.76
C ARG A 133 4.23 -0.42 -16.38
N GLU A 134 5.52 -0.65 -16.12
CA GLU A 134 6.15 -0.27 -14.85
C GLU A 134 6.24 1.26 -14.66
N ASP A 135 6.28 2.03 -15.75
CA ASP A 135 6.28 3.50 -15.79
C ASP A 135 4.88 4.13 -15.66
N PHE A 136 3.83 3.32 -15.48
CA PHE A 136 2.46 3.83 -15.38
C PHE A 136 2.25 4.59 -14.06
N VAL A 137 1.91 5.88 -14.19
CA VAL A 137 1.53 6.75 -13.08
C VAL A 137 0.01 7.01 -13.16
N ALA A 138 -0.71 6.74 -12.07
CA ALA A 138 -2.13 7.03 -12.01
C ALA A 138 -2.37 8.55 -12.09
N GLY A 139 -3.35 8.97 -12.90
CA GLY A 139 -3.64 10.40 -13.11
C GLY A 139 -2.82 11.07 -14.23
N ALA A 140 -1.70 10.48 -14.65
CA ALA A 140 -0.84 10.97 -15.74
C ALA A 140 -1.56 11.18 -17.09
N ALA A 141 -2.71 10.54 -17.29
CA ALA A 141 -3.53 10.71 -18.49
C ALA A 141 -4.25 12.07 -18.54
N PHE A 142 -4.42 12.75 -17.40
CA PHE A 142 -5.11 14.03 -17.30
C PHE A 142 -4.16 15.23 -17.36
N ASP A 143 -2.84 15.01 -17.30
CA ASP A 143 -1.82 16.06 -17.37
C ASP A 143 -1.32 16.26 -18.81
N PRO A 144 -1.72 17.33 -19.52
CA PRO A 144 -1.40 17.52 -20.94
C PRO A 144 0.11 17.64 -21.20
N GLU A 145 0.84 18.29 -20.30
CA GLU A 145 2.29 18.46 -20.39
C GLU A 145 3.03 17.12 -20.26
N LEU A 146 2.64 16.31 -19.27
CA LEU A 146 3.22 15.00 -19.03
C LEU A 146 2.91 14.05 -20.22
N GLN A 147 1.71 14.16 -20.80
CA GLN A 147 1.33 13.40 -21.98
C GLN A 147 2.17 13.79 -23.21
N ALA A 148 2.38 15.09 -23.45
CA ALA A 148 3.21 15.58 -24.55
C ALA A 148 4.66 15.11 -24.40
N GLN A 149 5.22 15.16 -23.18
CA GLN A 149 6.56 14.63 -22.90
C GLN A 149 6.67 13.12 -23.14
N MET A 150 5.66 12.34 -22.72
CA MET A 150 5.63 10.89 -22.97
C MET A 150 5.53 10.58 -24.48
N GLN A 151 4.75 11.34 -25.23
CA GLN A 151 4.65 11.18 -26.68
C GLN A 151 5.98 11.51 -27.38
N ALA A 152 6.62 12.63 -27.03
CA ALA A 152 7.92 13.01 -27.57
C ALA A 152 9.01 11.98 -27.24
N LYS A 153 9.05 11.46 -25.99
CA LYS A 153 9.97 10.37 -25.61
C LYS A 153 9.73 9.11 -26.45
N ARG A 154 8.48 8.72 -26.68
CA ARG A 154 8.14 7.56 -27.52
C ARG A 154 8.52 7.76 -28.99
N GLN A 155 8.41 8.98 -29.52
CA GLN A 155 8.85 9.31 -30.87
C GLN A 155 10.37 9.21 -30.99
N ALA A 156 11.11 9.83 -30.07
CA ALA A 156 12.57 9.78 -30.03
C ALA A 156 13.11 8.35 -29.89
N GLU A 157 12.49 7.53 -29.04
CA GLU A 157 12.87 6.11 -28.87
C GLU A 157 12.64 5.30 -30.16
N ARG A 158 11.54 5.55 -30.87
CA ARG A 158 11.28 4.90 -32.18
C ARG A 158 12.30 5.31 -33.22
N GLU A 159 12.59 6.60 -33.34
CA GLU A 159 13.60 7.10 -34.26
C GLU A 159 15.00 6.56 -33.95
N ALA A 160 15.38 6.48 -32.67
CA ALA A 160 16.64 5.89 -32.25
C ALA A 160 16.74 4.41 -32.63
N ARG A 161 15.66 3.65 -32.39
CA ARG A 161 15.59 2.22 -32.75
C ARG A 161 15.60 1.99 -34.27
N GLU A 162 15.00 2.88 -35.04
CA GLU A 162 15.06 2.83 -36.51
C GLU A 162 16.47 3.14 -37.02
N LYS A 163 17.14 4.16 -36.48
CA LYS A 163 18.54 4.47 -36.79
C LYS A 163 19.47 3.29 -36.48
N GLU A 164 19.32 2.67 -35.31
CA GLU A 164 20.10 1.48 -34.93
C GLU A 164 19.89 0.32 -35.92
N ARG A 165 18.63 0.08 -36.33
CA ARG A 165 18.32 -0.95 -37.36
C ARG A 165 18.90 -0.61 -38.73
N GLU A 166 18.92 0.66 -39.12
CA GLU A 166 19.54 1.11 -40.37
C GLU A 166 21.06 0.95 -40.33
N GLU A 167 21.70 1.27 -39.21
CA GLU A 167 23.13 1.07 -38.99
C GLU A 167 23.49 -0.43 -39.01
N GLU A 168 22.72 -1.28 -38.36
CA GLU A 168 22.89 -2.74 -38.45
C GLU A 168 22.75 -3.25 -39.88
N ARG A 169 21.73 -2.77 -40.63
CA ARG A 169 21.54 -3.14 -42.04
C ARG A 169 22.65 -2.65 -42.96
N ARG A 170 23.27 -1.50 -42.67
CA ARG A 170 24.42 -0.99 -43.43
C ARG A 170 25.73 -1.71 -43.11
N ARG A 171 25.79 -2.43 -41.99
CA ARG A 171 26.98 -3.14 -41.52
C ARG A 171 27.09 -4.58 -42.04
N VAL A 172 25.98 -5.14 -42.54
CA VAL A 172 25.89 -6.45 -43.23
C VAL A 172 26.16 -6.27 -44.72
#